data_AF-A0A8S2SUF4-F1
#
_entry.id   AF-A0A8S2SUF4-F1
#
_cell.length_a   1.000
_cell.length_b   1.000
_cell.length_c   1.000
_cell.angle_alpha   90.00
_cell.angle_beta   90.00
_cell.angle_gamma   90.00
#
_symmetry.space_group_name_H-M   'P 1'
#
loop_
_entity.id
_entity.type
_entity.pdbx_description
1 polymer ?
#
loop_
_entity_poly.entity_id
_entity_poly.type
_entity_poly.pdbx_seq_one_letter_code
_entity_poly.pdbx_strand_id
1 'polypeptide(L)'
;LKQALKCAENAYRKSQQLLEQGHNQDIVHKRNTNILIYVKRRLGMCARKLGKLREATKIFRDLVKEFPMISVFNIHENLIEVLLALQNYPDV
;
A
#
# COMPACT_ATOMS: atom_id res chain seq x y z
N LEU A 1 -1.02 -14.00 2.08
CA LEU A 1 -0.99 -12.64 1.51
C LEU A 1 -0.56 -12.58 0.04
N LYS A 2 0.39 -13.39 -0.45
CA LYS A 2 0.80 -13.37 -1.87
C LYS A 2 -0.35 -13.57 -2.87
N GLN A 3 -1.24 -14.54 -2.63
CA GLN A 3 -2.43 -14.74 -3.46
C GLN A 3 -3.38 -13.54 -3.41
N ALA A 4 -3.60 -12.97 -2.22
CA ALA A 4 -4.43 -11.78 -2.05
C ALA A 4 -3.87 -10.57 -2.81
N LEU A 5 -2.54 -10.39 -2.82
CA LEU A 5 -1.87 -9.33 -3.57
C LEU A 5 -2.15 -9.50 -5.07
N LYS A 6 -1.91 -10.70 -5.61
CA LYS A 6 -2.16 -11.01 -7.03
C LYS A 6 -3.61 -10.71 -7.43
N CYS A 7 -4.58 -11.12 -6.59
CA CYS A 7 -5.99 -10.83 -6.82
C CYS A 7 -6.30 -9.33 -6.78
N ALA A 8 -5.74 -8.60 -5.80
CA ALA A 8 -5.96 -7.17 -5.65
C ALA A 8 -5.33 -6.35 -6.78
N GLU A 9 -4.11 -6.70 -7.22
CA GLU A 9 -3.44 -6.06 -8.36
C GLU A 9 -4.22 -6.25 -9.65
N ASN A 10 -4.71 -7.48 -9.90
CA ASN A 10 -5.55 -7.76 -11.06
C ASN A 10 -6.87 -6.98 -11.01
N ALA A 11 -7.52 -6.89 -9.85
CA ALA A 11 -8.76 -6.14 -9.68
C ALA A 11 -8.55 -4.63 -9.87
N TYR A 12 -7.48 -4.07 -9.29
CA TYR A 12 -7.09 -2.68 -9.45
C TYR A 12 -6.83 -2.35 -10.93
N ARG A 13 -5.96 -3.12 -11.60
CA ARG A 13 -5.63 -2.91 -13.02
C ARG A 13 -6.87 -2.98 -13.92
N LYS A 14 -7.76 -3.95 -13.70
CA LYS A 14 -9.02 -4.05 -14.45
C LYS A 14 -9.91 -2.82 -14.21
N SER A 15 -10.11 -2.41 -12.95
CA SER A 15 -10.93 -1.23 -12.67
C SER A 15 -10.32 0.08 -13.19
N GLN A 16 -9.00 0.18 -13.22
CA GLN A 16 -8.30 1.35 -13.75
C GLN A 16 -8.57 1.54 -15.25
N GLN A 17 -8.65 0.45 -16.01
CA GLN A 17 -8.99 0.49 -17.44
C GLN A 17 -10.45 0.87 -17.71
N LEU A 18 -11.33 0.72 -16.72
CA LEU A 18 -12.77 0.97 -16.85
C LEU A 18 -13.18 2.32 -16.24
N LEU A 19 -12.24 3.10 -15.70
CA LEU A 19 -12.52 4.33 -14.96
C LEU A 19 -13.28 5.37 -15.80
N GLU A 20 -12.97 5.44 -17.10
CA GLU A 20 -13.61 6.39 -18.03
C GLU A 20 -15.08 6.03 -18.37
N GLN A 21 -15.59 4.88 -17.92
CA GLN A 21 -16.92 4.36 -18.28
C GLN A 21 -18.04 4.79 -17.32
N GLY A 22 -17.79 5.74 -16.40
CA GLY A 22 -18.81 6.44 -15.61
C GLY A 22 -18.83 6.14 -14.11
N HIS A 23 -19.77 6.78 -13.39
CA HIS A 23 -19.79 6.90 -11.92
C HIS A 23 -19.72 5.58 -11.14
N ASN A 24 -20.36 4.51 -11.63
CA ASN A 24 -20.32 3.20 -10.96
C ASN A 24 -18.92 2.58 -11.02
N GLN A 25 -18.15 2.84 -12.08
CA GLN A 25 -16.78 2.34 -12.21
C GLN A 25 -15.83 3.10 -11.29
N ASP A 26 -16.08 4.39 -11.03
CA ASP A 26 -15.34 5.16 -10.03
C ASP A 26 -15.45 4.56 -8.63
N ILE A 27 -16.66 4.14 -8.24
CA ILE A 27 -16.90 3.49 -6.94
C ILE A 27 -16.14 2.17 -6.85
N VAL A 28 -16.21 1.35 -7.90
CA VAL A 28 -15.49 0.08 -7.97
C VAL A 28 -13.97 0.28 -7.93
N HIS A 29 -13.46 1.27 -8.66
CA HIS A 29 -12.04 1.60 -8.68
C HIS A 29 -11.56 2.05 -7.30
N LYS A 30 -12.26 2.99 -6.65
CA LYS A 30 -11.94 3.42 -5.27
C LYS A 30 -11.90 2.26 -4.29
N ARG A 31 -12.87 1.34 -4.37
CA ARG A 31 -12.90 0.13 -3.54
C ARG A 31 -11.69 -0.77 -3.80
N ASN A 32 -11.37 -1.05 -5.07
CA ASN A 32 -10.25 -1.91 -5.43
C ASN A 32 -8.91 -1.30 -5.04
N THR A 33 -8.75 0.02 -5.17
CA THR A 33 -7.60 0.78 -4.68
C THR A 33 -7.43 0.63 -3.16
N ASN A 34 -8.51 0.80 -2.38
CA ASN A 34 -8.46 0.63 -0.93
C ASN A 34 -8.04 -0.80 -0.52
N ILE A 35 -8.54 -1.82 -1.23
CA ILE A 35 -8.17 -3.22 -0.98
C ILE A 35 -6.70 -3.45 -1.31
N LEU A 36 -6.20 -2.96 -2.45
CA LEU A 36 -4.80 -3.09 -2.85
C LEU A 36 -3.87 -2.46 -1.81
N ILE A 37 -4.16 -1.22 -1.39
CA ILE A 37 -3.40 -0.51 -0.36
C ILE A 37 -3.38 -1.31 0.94
N TYR A 38 -4.53 -1.80 1.38
CA TYR A 38 -4.61 -2.60 2.61
C TYR A 38 -3.73 -3.86 2.53
N VAL A 39 -3.79 -4.61 1.43
CA VAL A 39 -3.00 -5.84 1.26
C VAL A 39 -1.50 -5.54 1.21
N LYS A 40 -1.08 -4.53 0.43
CA LYS A 40 0.33 -4.08 0.38
C LYS A 40 0.80 -3.61 1.76
N ARG A 41 -0.01 -2.87 2.52
CA ARG A 41 0.30 -2.42 3.89
C ARG A 41 0.52 -3.62 4.83
N ARG A 42 -0.36 -4.62 4.79
CA ARG A 42 -0.22 -5.85 5.59
C ARG A 42 1.03 -6.64 5.22
N LEU A 43 1.43 -6.66 3.95
CA LEU A 43 2.71 -7.26 3.53
C LEU A 43 3.90 -6.49 4.10
N GLY A 44 3.89 -5.16 4.06
CA GLY A 44 4.92 -4.33 4.69
C GLY A 44 5.06 -4.61 6.19
N MET A 45 3.94 -4.73 6.92
CA MET A 45 3.94 -5.10 8.34
C MET A 45 4.56 -6.50 8.57
N CYS A 46 4.22 -7.48 7.73
CA CYS A 46 4.81 -8.81 7.80
C CYS A 46 6.32 -8.77 7.54
N ALA A 47 6.78 -8.03 6.53
CA ALA A 47 8.20 -7.85 6.25
C ALA A 47 8.93 -7.23 7.45
N ARG A 48 8.35 -6.21 8.09
CA ARG A 48 8.87 -5.62 9.34
C ARG A 48 8.99 -6.65 10.46
N LYS A 49 7.91 -7.40 10.74
CA LYS A 49 7.90 -8.45 11.79
C LYS A 49 8.93 -9.56 11.55
N LEU A 50 9.31 -9.80 10.30
CA LEU A 50 10.35 -10.77 9.92
C LEU A 50 11.76 -10.16 9.89
N GLY A 51 11.95 -8.91 10.34
CA GLY A 51 13.25 -8.22 10.33
C GLY A 51 13.70 -7.73 8.95
N LYS A 52 12.87 -7.84 7.91
CA LYS A 52 13.18 -7.41 6.54
C LYS A 52 12.92 -5.92 6.36
N LEU A 53 13.61 -5.09 7.14
CA LEU A 53 13.32 -3.67 7.28
C LEU A 53 13.46 -2.89 5.96
N ARG A 54 14.44 -3.22 5.11
CA ARG A 54 14.61 -2.60 3.78
C ARG A 54 13.43 -2.89 2.84
N GLU A 55 12.95 -4.12 2.83
CA GLU A 55 11.78 -4.53 2.04
C GLU A 55 10.51 -3.83 2.54
N ALA A 56 10.30 -3.79 3.86
CA ALA A 56 9.19 -3.07 4.47
C ALA A 56 9.23 -1.57 4.14
N THR A 57 10.41 -0.93 4.24
CA THR A 57 10.59 0.49 3.90
C THR A 57 10.22 0.77 2.46
N LYS A 58 10.70 -0.07 1.53
CA LYS A 58 10.37 0.05 0.11
C LYS A 58 8.86 -0.02 -0.11
N ILE A 59 8.19 -1.02 0.46
CA ILE A 59 6.73 -1.19 0.32
C ILE A 59 5.98 0.06 0.80
N PHE A 60 6.33 0.60 1.97
CA PHE A 60 5.65 1.78 2.51
C PHE A 60 5.96 3.06 1.73
N ARG A 61 7.21 3.27 1.28
CA ARG A 61 7.57 4.41 0.42
C ARG A 61 6.87 4.34 -0.94
N ASP A 62 6.81 3.16 -1.55
CA ASP A 62 6.11 2.95 -2.82
C ASP A 62 4.60 3.26 -2.65
N LEU A 63 3.99 2.84 -1.54
CA LEU A 63 2.59 3.15 -1.23
C LEU A 63 2.33 4.66 -1.04
N VAL A 64 3.19 5.37 -0.30
CA VAL A 64 3.07 6.83 -0.11
C VAL A 64 3.20 7.56 -1.44
N LYS A 65 4.15 7.13 -2.29
CA LYS A 65 4.37 7.72 -3.61
C LYS A 65 3.22 7.46 -4.59
N GLU A 66 2.70 6.23 -4.61
CA GLU A 66 1.66 5.79 -5.54
C GLU A 66 0.27 6.33 -5.12
N PHE A 67 0.02 6.50 -3.82
CA PHE A 67 -1.29 6.90 -3.28
C PHE A 67 -1.19 8.02 -2.22
N PRO A 68 -0.69 9.21 -2.60
CA PRO A 68 -0.36 10.28 -1.64
C PRO A 68 -1.56 10.83 -0.86
N MET A 69 -2.79 10.65 -1.36
CA MET A 69 -4.01 11.20 -0.76
C MET A 69 -4.89 10.15 -0.05
N ILE A 70 -4.49 8.87 -0.02
CA ILE A 70 -5.34 7.77 0.48
C ILE A 70 -4.72 7.12 1.72
N SER A 71 -5.48 7.07 2.83
CA SER A 71 -5.10 6.38 4.08
C SER A 71 -3.72 6.78 4.63
N VAL A 72 -3.38 8.06 4.44
CA VAL A 72 -2.09 8.69 4.77
C VAL A 72 -1.66 8.32 6.19
N PHE A 73 -2.51 8.55 7.20
CA PHE A 73 -2.14 8.30 8.60
C PHE A 73 -1.62 6.88 8.84
N ASN A 74 -2.34 5.85 8.40
CA ASN A 74 -1.94 4.48 8.70
C ASN A 74 -0.67 4.06 7.96
N ILE A 75 -0.44 4.53 6.73
CA ILE A 75 0.73 4.14 5.94
C ILE A 75 1.97 4.86 6.49
N HIS A 76 1.83 6.14 6.83
CA HIS A 76 2.89 6.94 7.41
C HIS A 76 3.30 6.43 8.80
N GLU A 77 2.35 6.05 9.67
CA GLU A 77 2.68 5.40 10.95
C GLU A 77 3.52 4.13 10.76
N ASN A 78 3.14 3.28 9.81
CA ASN A 78 3.92 2.07 9.52
C ASN A 78 5.31 2.38 8.93
N LEU A 79 5.44 3.44 8.13
CA LEU A 79 6.73 3.88 7.63
C LEU A 79 7.62 4.38 8.78
N ILE A 80 7.08 5.22 9.67
CA ILE A 80 7.77 5.71 10.87
C ILE A 80 8.24 4.53 11.74
N GLU A 81 7.37 3.55 12.00
CA GLU A 81 7.74 2.35 12.77
C GLU A 81 8.93 1.60 12.16
N VAL A 82 8.99 1.49 10.82
CA VAL A 82 10.13 0.84 10.14
C VAL A 82 11.40 1.68 10.21
N LEU A 83 11.30 2.99 10.02
CA LEU A 83 12.44 3.90 10.06
C LEU A 83 13.06 3.98 11.46
N LEU A 84 12.21 3.98 12.51
CA LEU A 84 12.65 3.85 13.89
C LEU A 84 13.34 2.51 14.14
N ALA A 85 12.78 1.40 13.63
CA ALA A 85 13.41 0.08 13.76
C ALA A 85 14.75 -0.03 13.03
N LEU A 86 14.98 0.77 11.98
CA LEU A 86 16.25 0.88 11.26
C LEU A 86 17.29 1.72 12.02
N GLN A 87 16.92 2.37 13.14
CA GLN A 87 17.74 3.37 13.83
C GLN A 87 18.18 4.52 12.91
N ASN A 88 17.41 4.79 11.85
CA ASN A 88 17.72 5.83 10.88
C ASN A 88 16.98 7.13 11.23
N TYR A 89 17.35 7.69 12.38
CA TYR A 89 16.72 8.87 12.99
C TYR A 89 16.65 10.16 12.13
N PRO A 90 17.52 10.42 11.14
CA PRO A 90 17.42 11.63 10.31
C PRO A 90 16.29 11.64 9.28
N ASP A 91 15.69 10.47 8.97
CA ASP A 91 14.68 10.31 7.92
C ASP A 91 13.22 10.30 8.47
N VAL A 92 13.02 10.68 9.75
CA VAL A 92 11.70 10.77 10.42
C VAL A 92 10.99 12.08 10.08
#